data_AF-A0A7Y3U4K7-F1
#
_entry.id   AF-A0A7Y3U4K7-F1
#
_cell.length_a   1.000
_cell.length_b   1.000
_cell.length_c   1.000
_cell.angle_alpha   90.00
_cell.angle_beta   90.00
_cell.angle_gamma   90.00
#
_symmetry.space_group_name_H-M   'P 1'
#
loop_
_entity.id
_entity.type
_entity.pdbx_description
1 polymer ?
#
loop_
_entity_poly.entity_id
_entity_poly.type
_entity_poly.pdbx_seq_one_letter_code
_entity_poly.pdbx_strand_id
1 'polypeptide(L)'
;MICIPIIANNLDDVLRDMEDASKFADIVELRLDYIKNPDLKRILERRVKPVIVTNRPVREGGKFGGSEEERIALLKLAIQLQADFVDVEHDSIQNMRGDTERRVPACPCE
;
A
#
# COMPACT_ATOMS: atom_id res chain seq x y z
N MET A 1 18.93 -2.24 -2.06
CA MET A 1 17.50 -2.54 -2.14
C MET A 1 16.91 -1.80 -3.33
N ILE A 2 16.20 -2.49 -4.21
CA ILE A 2 15.50 -1.94 -5.38
C ILE A 2 14.00 -2.05 -5.12
N CYS A 3 13.31 -0.91 -5.19
CA CYS A 3 11.86 -0.83 -5.15
C CYS A 3 11.32 -0.46 -6.53
N ILE A 4 10.34 -1.22 -7.03
CA ILE A 4 9.69 -0.94 -8.31
C ILE A 4 8.22 -0.57 -8.05
N PRO A 5 7.74 0.60 -8.54
CA PRO A 5 6.35 1.00 -8.41
C PRO A 5 5.47 0.23 -9.40
N ILE A 6 4.33 -0.23 -8.90
CA ILE A 6 3.27 -0.88 -9.67
C ILE A 6 2.19 0.16 -9.97
N ILE A 7 2.10 0.55 -11.24
CA ILE A 7 1.16 1.55 -11.74
C ILE A 7 0.23 0.86 -12.74
N ALA A 8 -0.92 0.41 -12.25
CA ALA A 8 -1.91 -0.31 -13.03
C ALA A 8 -3.33 0.19 -12.71
N ASN A 9 -4.28 -0.03 -13.62
CA ASN A 9 -5.63 0.49 -13.51
C ASN A 9 -6.67 -0.56 -13.10
N ASN A 10 -6.31 -1.84 -13.08
CA ASN A 10 -7.18 -2.98 -12.74
C ASN A 10 -6.37 -4.10 -12.08
N LEU A 11 -7.07 -5.06 -11.47
CA LEU A 11 -6.48 -6.14 -10.70
C LEU A 11 -5.55 -7.06 -11.53
N ASP A 12 -5.95 -7.42 -12.75
CA ASP A 12 -5.18 -8.39 -13.54
C ASP A 12 -3.83 -7.81 -13.98
N ASP A 13 -3.80 -6.51 -14.31
CA ASP A 13 -2.56 -5.80 -14.61
C ASP A 13 -1.69 -5.63 -13.37
N VAL A 14 -2.28 -5.31 -12.20
CA VAL A 14 -1.53 -5.24 -10.92
C VAL A 14 -0.80 -6.56 -10.65
N LEU A 15 -1.50 -7.69 -10.76
CA LEU A 15 -0.91 -9.00 -10.46
C LEU A 15 0.20 -9.37 -11.46
N ARG A 16 0.02 -9.04 -12.74
CA ARG A 16 1.03 -9.26 -13.78
C ARG A 16 2.27 -8.40 -13.54
N ASP A 17 2.08 -7.11 -13.29
CA ASP A 17 3.16 -6.17 -13.07
C ASP A 17 3.94 -6.51 -11.79
N MET A 18 3.26 -6.97 -10.73
CA MET A 18 3.90 -7.47 -9.52
C MET A 18 4.78 -8.70 -9.80
N GLU A 19 4.27 -9.66 -10.56
CA GLU A 19 5.02 -10.87 -10.96
C GLU A 19 6.26 -10.49 -11.79
N ASP A 20 6.11 -9.61 -12.77
CA ASP A 20 7.21 -9.17 -13.62
C ASP A 20 8.25 -8.34 -12.85
N ALA A 21 7.80 -7.41 -11.99
CA ALA A 21 8.68 -6.63 -11.13
C ALA A 21 9.44 -7.50 -10.14
N SER A 22 8.85 -8.60 -9.65
CA SER A 22 9.46 -9.49 -8.65
C SER A 22 10.78 -10.14 -9.11
N LYS A 23 11.00 -10.20 -10.43
CA LYS A 23 12.23 -10.72 -11.05
C LYS A 23 13.44 -9.83 -10.80
N PHE A 24 13.22 -8.54 -10.50
CA PHE A 24 14.25 -7.51 -10.35
C PHE A 24 14.16 -6.76 -9.01
N ALA A 25 12.97 -6.69 -8.41
CA ALA A 25 12.70 -5.91 -7.21
C ALA A 25 12.93 -6.73 -5.93
N ASP A 26 13.49 -6.07 -4.92
CA ASP A 26 13.53 -6.57 -3.55
C ASP A 26 12.18 -6.34 -2.84
N ILE A 27 11.48 -5.27 -3.22
CA ILE A 27 10.19 -4.83 -2.67
C ILE A 27 9.39 -4.12 -3.77
N VAL A 28 8.06 -4.22 -3.75
CA VAL A 28 7.20 -3.53 -4.72
C VAL A 28 6.39 -2.44 -4.05
N GLU A 29 6.21 -1.30 -4.71
CA GLU A 29 5.32 -0.23 -4.23
C GLU A 29 3.99 -0.30 -4.99
N LEU A 30 2.91 -0.65 -4.28
CA LEU A 30 1.57 -0.67 -4.84
C LEU A 30 0.95 0.74 -4.77
N ARG A 31 0.87 1.41 -5.92
CA ARG A 31 0.29 2.75 -6.06
C ARG A 31 -1.22 2.70 -6.23
N LEU A 32 -1.94 2.62 -5.11
CA LEU A 32 -3.41 2.59 -5.07
C LEU A 32 -4.07 3.79 -5.73
N ASP A 33 -3.38 4.93 -5.76
CA ASP A 33 -3.88 6.16 -6.37
C ASP A 33 -4.14 6.04 -7.88
N TYR A 34 -3.58 5.03 -8.55
CA TYR A 34 -3.85 4.73 -9.97
C TYR A 34 -4.94 3.65 -10.18
N ILE A 35 -5.22 2.84 -9.17
CA ILE A 35 -6.10 1.68 -9.32
C ILE A 35 -7.54 2.10 -9.01
N LYS A 36 -8.45 1.86 -9.95
CA LYS A 36 -9.89 2.07 -9.69
C LYS A 36 -10.44 0.91 -8.88
N ASN A 37 -11.09 1.22 -7.75
CA ASN A 37 -11.74 0.24 -6.87
C ASN A 37 -10.84 -0.97 -6.54
N PRO A 38 -9.68 -0.76 -5.91
CA PRO A 38 -8.71 -1.82 -5.69
C PRO A 38 -9.24 -2.88 -4.71
N ASP A 39 -9.18 -4.16 -5.12
CA ASP A 39 -9.39 -5.30 -4.22
C ASP A 39 -8.09 -5.59 -3.46
N LEU A 40 -7.82 -4.79 -2.42
CA LEU A 40 -6.57 -4.87 -1.64
C LEU A 40 -6.34 -6.28 -1.09
N LYS A 41 -7.40 -6.96 -0.62
CA LYS A 41 -7.29 -8.29 -0.04
C LYS A 41 -6.73 -9.27 -1.06
N ARG A 42 -7.33 -9.32 -2.26
CA ARG A 42 -6.89 -10.23 -3.32
C ARG A 42 -5.50 -9.90 -3.84
N ILE A 43 -5.11 -8.62 -3.88
CA ILE A 43 -3.76 -8.19 -4.26
C ILE A 43 -2.74 -8.68 -3.22
N LEU A 44 -2.97 -8.39 -1.94
CA LEU A 44 -2.03 -8.72 -0.86
C LEU A 44 -1.91 -10.23 -0.61
N GLU A 45 -2.97 -11.02 -0.81
CA GLU A 45 -2.92 -12.49 -0.73
C GLU A 45 -2.05 -13.12 -1.82
N ARG A 46 -1.81 -12.42 -2.94
CA ARG A 46 -1.03 -12.90 -4.09
C ARG A 46 0.36 -12.28 -4.18
N ARG A 47 0.78 -11.51 -3.17
CA ARG A 47 2.09 -10.84 -3.21
C ARG A 47 3.22 -11.86 -3.20
N VAL A 48 4.17 -11.68 -4.12
CA VAL A 48 5.36 -12.54 -4.28
C VAL A 48 6.63 -11.95 -3.65
N LYS A 49 6.56 -10.67 -3.25
CA LYS A 49 7.60 -9.90 -2.56
C LYS A 49 6.94 -9.05 -1.46
N PRO A 50 7.71 -8.51 -0.51
CA PRO A 50 7.20 -7.47 0.38
C PRO A 50 6.56 -6.33 -0.41
N VAL A 51 5.49 -5.75 0.11
CA VAL A 51 4.72 -4.67 -0.53
C VAL A 51 4.69 -3.43 0.35
N ILE A 52 5.00 -2.28 -0.25
CA ILE A 52 4.65 -0.96 0.29
C ILE A 52 3.31 -0.56 -0.32
N VAL A 53 2.29 -0.36 0.52
CA VAL A 53 1.01 0.17 0.04
C VAL A 53 1.02 1.69 0.14
N THR A 54 0.86 2.35 -1.01
CA THR A 54 0.88 3.81 -1.14
C THR A 54 -0.43 4.28 -1.74
N ASN A 55 -1.05 5.29 -1.13
CA ASN A 55 -2.22 5.98 -1.69
C ASN A 55 -1.98 7.50 -1.67
N ARG A 56 -1.26 7.99 -2.69
CA ARG A 56 -0.75 9.35 -2.71
C ARG A 56 -1.84 10.34 -3.16
N PRO A 57 -2.18 11.38 -2.37
CA PRO A 57 -3.18 12.36 -2.73
C PRO A 57 -2.68 13.32 -3.82
N VAL A 58 -3.61 13.95 -4.55
CA VAL A 58 -3.28 14.95 -5.59
C VAL A 58 -2.43 16.11 -5.05
N ARG A 59 -2.64 16.53 -3.79
CA ARG A 59 -1.85 17.60 -3.14
C ARG A 59 -0.36 17.27 -2.97
N GLU A 60 0.00 15.98 -2.94
CA GLU A 60 1.38 15.48 -2.89
C GLU A 60 1.85 14.92 -4.26
N GLY A 61 1.17 15.31 -5.35
CA GLY A 61 1.52 14.88 -6.71
C GLY A 61 1.05 13.47 -7.10
N GLY A 62 0.20 12.84 -6.29
CA GLY A 62 -0.44 11.56 -6.61
C GLY A 62 -1.69 11.70 -7.47
N LYS A 63 -2.45 10.61 -7.59
CA LYS A 63 -3.69 10.55 -8.39
C LYS A 63 -4.97 10.38 -7.57
N PHE A 64 -4.87 10.23 -6.25
CA PHE A 64 -6.03 10.08 -5.40
C PHE A 64 -6.73 11.44 -5.20
N GLY A 65 -7.96 11.54 -5.72
CA GLY A 65 -8.78 12.75 -5.68
C GLY A 65 -10.03 12.67 -4.79
N GLY A 66 -10.17 11.60 -4.01
CA GLY A 66 -11.23 11.45 -3.00
C GLY A 66 -10.95 12.25 -1.73
N SER A 67 -11.79 12.07 -0.71
CA SER A 67 -11.61 12.73 0.58
C SER A 67 -10.43 12.12 1.36
N GLU A 68 -9.86 12.89 2.29
CA GLU A 68 -8.76 12.39 3.12
C GLU A 68 -9.20 11.21 4.00
N GLU A 69 -10.44 11.22 4.48
CA GLU A 69 -11.03 10.12 5.24
C GLU A 69 -11.09 8.84 4.41
N GLU A 70 -11.53 8.92 3.15
CA GLU A 70 -11.54 7.78 2.22
C GLU A 70 -10.13 7.26 1.95
N ARG A 71 -9.16 8.17 1.78
CA ARG A 71 -7.75 7.84 1.55
C ARG A 71 -7.18 7.06 2.73
N ILE A 72 -7.38 7.58 3.94
CA ILE A 72 -6.89 6.98 5.19
C ILE A 72 -7.59 5.65 5.48
N ALA A 73 -8.88 5.52 5.16
CA ALA A 73 -9.60 4.27 5.30
C ALA A 73 -8.96 3.14 4.46
N LEU A 74 -8.54 3.43 3.22
CA LEU A 74 -7.83 2.46 2.38
C LEU A 74 -6.47 2.05 2.97
N LEU A 75 -5.72 3.01 3.52
CA LEU A 75 -4.44 2.71 4.15
C LEU A 75 -4.62 1.91 5.45
N LYS A 76 -5.63 2.22 6.26
CA LYS A 76 -5.99 1.43 7.45
C LYS A 76 -6.43 0.03 7.09
N LEU A 77 -7.18 -0.14 6.00
CA LEU A 77 -7.54 -1.44 5.47
C LEU A 77 -6.29 -2.25 5.08
N ALA A 78 -5.29 -1.61 4.45
CA ALA A 78 -4.01 -2.27 4.16
C ALA A 78 -3.29 -2.76 5.43
N ILE A 79 -3.29 -1.96 6.51
CA ILE A 79 -2.74 -2.37 7.82
C ILE A 79 -3.50 -3.58 8.37
N GLN A 80 -4.84 -3.55 8.35
CA GLN A 80 -5.68 -4.66 8.82
C GLN A 80 -5.45 -5.95 8.03
N LEU A 81 -5.17 -5.83 6.72
CA LEU A 81 -4.82 -6.92 5.82
C LEU A 81 -3.35 -7.33 5.90
N GLN A 82 -2.59 -6.80 6.86
CA GLN A 82 -1.18 -7.14 7.10
C GLN A 82 -0.28 -6.87 5.88
N ALA A 83 -0.45 -5.71 5.24
CA ALA A 83 0.56 -5.20 4.33
C ALA A 83 1.92 -5.07 5.05
N ASP A 84 3.01 -5.34 4.34
CA ASP A 84 4.35 -5.35 4.94
C ASP A 84 4.78 -3.92 5.33
N PHE A 85 4.41 -2.93 4.51
CA PHE A 85 4.60 -1.51 4.78
C PHE A 85 3.43 -0.68 4.25
N VAL A 86 3.21 0.48 4.86
CA VAL A 86 2.23 1.49 4.43
C VAL A 86 2.92 2.84 4.37
N ASP A 87 2.80 3.51 3.22
CA ASP A 87 3.29 4.87 3.03
C ASP A 87 2.24 5.89 3.52
N VAL A 88 2.68 6.83 4.35
CA VAL A 88 1.83 7.82 5.02
C VAL A 88 2.46 9.19 4.88
N GLU A 89 1.71 10.11 4.29
CA GLU A 89 2.13 11.50 4.16
C GLU A 89 2.25 12.17 5.55
N HIS A 90 3.27 13.01 5.71
CA HIS A 90 3.63 13.58 7.01
C HIS A 90 2.48 14.37 7.66
N ASP A 91 1.69 15.08 6.87
CA ASP A 91 0.55 15.87 7.37
C ASP A 91 -0.66 15.02 7.77
N SER A 92 -0.68 13.74 7.39
CA SER A 92 -1.75 12.79 7.72
C SER A 92 -1.46 11.93 8.95
N ILE A 93 -0.31 12.11 9.61
CA ILE A 93 0.12 11.31 10.76
C ILE A 93 -0.94 11.32 11.89
N GLN A 94 -1.58 12.47 12.14
CA GLN A 94 -2.58 12.57 13.21
C GLN A 94 -3.85 11.75 12.90
N ASN A 95 -4.24 11.64 11.62
CA ASN A 95 -5.38 10.86 11.17
C ASN A 95 -5.16 9.33 11.32
N MET A 96 -3.90 8.90 11.39
CA MET A 96 -3.52 7.49 11.57
C MET A 96 -3.49 7.01 13.02
N ARG A 97 -3.34 7.93 14.00
CA ARG A 97 -3.10 7.60 15.41
C ARG A 97 -4.31 7.03 16.17
N GLY A 98 -5.51 7.04 15.57
CA GLY A 98 -6.76 6.67 16.24
C GLY A 98 -7.07 5.16 16.36
N ASP A 99 -6.46 4.29 15.55
CA ASP A 99 -6.91 2.88 15.43
C ASP A 99 -5.79 1.82 15.65
N THR A 100 -4.57 2.25 15.98
CA THR A 100 -3.37 1.37 16.03
C THR A 100 -3.01 0.85 17.42
N GLU A 101 -3.94 0.85 18.39
CA GLU A 101 -3.71 0.28 19.74
C GLU A 101 -3.56 -1.26 19.79
N ARG A 102 -3.45 -1.95 18.64
CA ARG A 102 -2.95 -3.33 18.63
C ARG A 102 -1.44 -3.31 18.42
N ARG A 103 -0.71 -3.38 19.55
CA ARG A 103 0.72 -3.66 19.61
C ARG A 103 1.07 -4.76 18.61
N VAL A 104 1.85 -4.44 17.60
CA VAL A 104 2.63 -5.45 16.88
C VAL A 104 3.48 -6.14 17.98
N PRO A 105 3.36 -7.46 18.20
CA PRO A 105 4.24 -8.12 19.15
C PRO A 105 5.67 -7.85 18.69
N ALA A 106 6.51 -7.38 19.62
CA ALA A 106 7.90 -7.08 19.34
C ALA A 106 8.52 -8.29 18.62
N CYS A 107 9.10 -8.04 17.45
CA CYS A 107 9.90 -9.04 16.74
C CYS A 107 10.96 -9.55 17.72
N PRO A 108 11.02 -10.86 18.03
CA PRO A 108 12.12 -11.38 18.83
C PRO A 108 13.39 -11.23 18.01
N CYS A 109 14.29 -10.36 18.46
CA CYS A 109 15.65 -10.31 17.93
C CYS A 109 16.37 -11.58 18.38
N GLU A 110 16.70 -12.46 17.45
CA GLU A 110 17.80 -13.44 17.61
C GLU A 110 19.13 -12.79 17.20
#